data_AF-G2TR72-F1
#
_entry.id   AF-G2TR72-F1
#
_cell.length_a   1.000
_cell.length_b   1.000
_cell.length_c   1.000
_cell.angle_alpha   90.00
_cell.angle_beta   90.00
_cell.angle_gamma   90.00
#
_symmetry.space_group_name_H-M   'P 1'
#
loop_
_entity.id
_entity.type
_entity.pdbx_description
1 polymer ?
#
loop_
_entity_poly.entity_id
_entity_poly.type
_entity_poly.pdbx_seq_one_letter_code
_entity_poly.pdbx_strand_id
1 'polypeptide(L)'
;MKNFEGISFALFIFSALVYLIFMFGNVDLFPGQIILIILTVFPIVGLILAFSSKSDGFMKVISIIGNLAVLMIAVIVPVIVTSFFWNQP
;
A
#
# COMPACT_ATOMS: atom_id res chain seq x y z
N MET A 1 7.72 -0.12 25.55
CA MET A 1 7.27 0.86 24.52
C MET A 1 7.23 0.11 23.21
N LYS A 2 6.07 -0.09 22.58
CA LYS A 2 5.99 -0.91 21.35
C LYS A 2 6.30 -0.03 20.13
N ASN A 3 7.37 -0.37 19.43
CA ASN A 3 7.80 0.26 18.17
C ASN A 3 7.09 -0.44 17.01
N PHE A 4 6.00 0.14 16.52
CA PHE A 4 5.18 -0.43 15.44
C PHE A 4 5.68 -0.04 14.04
N GLU A 5 6.66 0.88 13.94
CA GLU A 5 7.22 1.37 12.68
C GLU A 5 7.87 0.25 11.87
N GLY A 6 8.49 -0.74 12.51
CA GLY A 6 9.08 -1.89 11.82
C GLY A 6 8.04 -2.76 11.13
N ILE A 7 6.90 -3.00 11.78
CA ILE A 7 5.78 -3.76 11.19
C ILE A 7 5.14 -2.95 10.07
N SER A 8 4.92 -1.66 10.29
CA SER A 8 4.42 -0.74 9.26
C SER A 8 5.33 -0.71 8.01
N PHE A 9 6.64 -0.68 8.22
CA PHE A 9 7.64 -0.71 7.15
C PHE A 9 7.62 -2.05 6.42
N ALA A 10 7.52 -3.18 7.14
CA ALA A 10 7.38 -4.49 6.52
C ALA A 10 6.12 -4.60 5.66
N LEU A 11 4.98 -4.08 6.13
CA LEU A 11 3.74 -4.02 5.35
C LEU A 11 3.87 -3.15 4.10
N PHE A 12 4.58 -2.02 4.20
CA PHE A 12 4.90 -1.19 3.04
C PHE A 12 5.71 -1.98 2.00
N ILE A 13 6.84 -2.57 2.39
CA ILE A 13 7.71 -3.31 1.48
C ILE A 13 6.96 -4.48 0.84
N PHE A 14 6.21 -5.25 1.63
CA PHE A 14 5.40 -6.34 1.10
C PHE A 14 4.38 -5.85 0.07
N SER A 15 3.62 -4.79 0.38
CA SER A 15 2.59 -4.26 -0.53
C SER A 15 3.21 -3.68 -1.81
N ALA A 16 4.36 -3.00 -1.69
CA ALA A 16 5.09 -2.48 -2.85
C ALA A 16 5.60 -3.61 -3.76
N LEU A 17 6.15 -4.69 -3.19
CA LEU A 17 6.59 -5.85 -3.95
C LEU A 17 5.42 -6.55 -4.65
N VAL A 18 4.29 -6.73 -3.96
CA VAL A 18 3.07 -7.30 -4.57
C VAL A 18 2.62 -6.45 -5.75
N TYR A 19 2.57 -5.12 -5.59
CA TYR A 19 2.20 -4.21 -6.68
C TYR A 19 3.17 -4.30 -7.88
N LEU A 20 4.48 -4.27 -7.63
CA LEU A 20 5.49 -4.34 -8.68
C LEU A 20 5.45 -5.68 -9.44
N ILE A 21 5.32 -6.80 -8.72
CA ILE A 21 5.25 -8.12 -9.36
C ILE A 21 3.94 -8.26 -10.15
N PHE A 22 2.82 -7.79 -9.60
CA PHE A 22 1.54 -7.82 -10.33
C PHE A 22 1.60 -7.01 -11.62
N MET A 23 2.20 -5.81 -11.59
CA MET A 23 2.19 -4.92 -12.74
C MET A 23 3.28 -5.23 -13.78
N PHE A 24 4.45 -5.73 -13.35
CA PHE A 24 5.62 -5.89 -14.22
C PHE A 24 6.18 -7.31 -14.25
N GLY A 25 5.75 -8.18 -13.34
CA GLY A 25 6.31 -9.52 -13.19
C GLY A 25 5.82 -10.54 -14.22
N ASN A 26 4.69 -10.28 -14.90
CA ASN A 26 4.02 -11.25 -15.78
C ASN A 26 3.75 -12.60 -15.09
N VAL A 27 3.56 -12.58 -13.76
CA VAL A 27 3.27 -13.76 -12.94
C VAL A 27 2.06 -13.45 -12.06
N ASP A 28 1.04 -14.29 -12.15
CA ASP A 28 -0.14 -14.23 -11.29
C ASP A 28 0.16 -14.89 -9.93
N LEU A 29 0.68 -14.11 -8.99
CA LEU A 29 0.92 -14.58 -7.62
C LEU A 29 -0.38 -14.91 -6.88
N PHE A 30 -1.42 -14.11 -7.12
CA PHE A 30 -2.72 -14.22 -6.46
C PHE A 30 -3.84 -13.81 -7.42
N PRO A 31 -5.09 -14.26 -7.20
CA PRO A 31 -6.26 -13.73 -7.90
C PRO A 31 -6.38 -12.21 -7.74
N GLY A 32 -6.81 -11.50 -8.79
CA GLY A 32 -6.86 -10.03 -8.80
C GLY A 32 -7.66 -9.41 -7.64
N GLN A 33 -8.75 -10.06 -7.20
CA GLN A 33 -9.51 -9.61 -6.03
C GLN A 33 -8.67 -9.66 -4.73
N ILE A 34 -7.83 -10.68 -4.57
CA ILE A 34 -6.93 -10.82 -3.41
C ILE A 34 -5.84 -9.75 -3.48
N ILE A 35 -5.32 -9.46 -4.67
CA ILE A 35 -4.33 -8.40 -4.87
C ILE A 35 -4.91 -7.04 -4.46
N LEU A 36 -6.13 -6.71 -4.88
CA LEU A 36 -6.80 -5.46 -4.48
C LEU A 36 -6.99 -5.37 -2.97
N ILE A 37 -7.36 -6.47 -2.31
CA ILE A 37 -7.48 -6.52 -0.85
C ILE A 37 -6.12 -6.27 -0.20
N ILE A 38 -5.05 -6.94 -0.65
CA ILE A 38 -3.69 -6.74 -0.13
C ILE A 38 -3.27 -5.28 -0.28
N LEU A 39 -3.36 -4.73 -1.50
CA LEU A 39 -2.91 -3.38 -1.84
C LEU A 39 -3.76 -2.27 -1.22
N THR A 40 -4.94 -2.60 -0.67
CA THR A 40 -5.78 -1.66 0.08
C THR A 40 -5.57 -1.81 1.58
N VAL A 41 -5.79 -3.01 2.11
CA VAL A 41 -5.85 -3.28 3.55
C VAL A 41 -4.47 -3.17 4.18
N PHE A 42 -3.41 -3.73 3.56
CA PHE A 42 -2.09 -3.76 4.18
C PHE A 42 -1.49 -2.36 4.29
N PRO A 43 -1.57 -1.49 3.26
CA PRO A 43 -1.15 -0.11 3.41
C PRO A 43 -1.95 0.67 4.45
N ILE A 44 -3.27 0.47 4.55
CA ILE A 44 -4.10 1.12 5.59
C ILE A 44 -3.66 0.68 6.98
N VAL A 45 -3.51 -0.63 7.21
CA VAL A 45 -3.00 -1.16 8.48
C VAL A 45 -1.59 -0.63 8.76
N GLY A 46 -0.73 -0.59 7.73
CA GLY A 46 0.61 -0.02 7.81
C GLY A 46 0.61 1.44 8.25
N LEU A 47 -0.29 2.27 7.70
CA LEU A 47 -0.47 3.66 8.12
C LEU A 47 -0.93 3.76 9.57
N ILE A 48 -1.96 3.00 9.96
CA ILE A 48 -2.47 2.99 11.35
C ILE A 48 -1.34 2.63 12.32
N LEU A 49 -0.54 1.62 12.01
CA LEU A 49 0.61 1.21 12.82
C LEU A 49 1.70 2.29 12.88
N ALA A 50 1.99 2.97 11.77
CA ALA A 50 2.99 4.03 11.76
C ALA A 50 2.57 5.22 12.62
N PHE A 51 1.32 5.68 12.49
CA PHE A 51 0.78 6.78 13.28
C PHE A 51 0.59 6.42 14.75
N SER A 52 0.32 5.14 15.06
CA SER A 52 0.23 4.64 16.44
C SER A 52 1.60 4.42 17.08
N SER A 53 2.70 4.46 16.32
CA SER A 53 4.03 4.34 16.88
C SER A 53 4.47 5.62 17.58
N LYS A 54 5.02 5.46 18.79
CA LYS A 54 5.63 6.54 19.59
C LYS A 54 7.03 6.93 19.11
N SER A 55 7.58 6.20 18.14
CA SER A 55 8.86 6.53 17.50
C SER A 55 8.68 7.74 16.60
N ASP A 56 9.66 8.64 16.53
CA ASP A 56 9.68 9.77 15.58
C ASP A 56 10.88 9.66 14.61
N GLY A 57 11.37 8.44 14.41
CA GLY A 57 12.52 8.17 13.55
C GLY A 57 12.20 8.15 12.06
N PHE A 58 13.27 8.23 11.26
CA PHE A 58 13.24 8.17 9.79
C PHE A 58 12.43 6.98 9.23
N MET A 59 12.49 5.81 9.89
CA MET A 59 11.74 4.62 9.48
C MET A 59 10.23 4.81 9.51
N LYS A 60 9.68 5.55 10.49
CA LYS A 60 8.25 5.90 10.55
C LYS A 60 7.87 6.81 9.39
N VAL A 61 8.70 7.79 9.09
CA VAL A 61 8.45 8.72 7.97
C VAL A 61 8.41 7.96 6.65
N ILE A 62 9.39 7.09 6.39
CA ILE A 62 9.39 6.24 5.19
C ILE A 62 8.17 5.34 5.15
N SER A 63 7.81 4.69 6.26
CA SER A 63 6.69 3.76 6.26
C SER A 63 5.35 4.48 6.03
N ILE A 64 5.18 5.71 6.53
CA ILE A 64 4.01 6.54 6.22
C ILE A 64 3.97 6.88 4.73
N ILE A 65 5.04 7.48 4.20
CA ILE A 65 5.10 7.91 2.80
C ILE A 65 4.91 6.72 1.86
N GLY A 66 5.58 5.60 2.16
CA GLY A 66 5.53 4.37 1.36
C GLY A 66 4.14 3.74 1.32
N ASN A 67 3.50 3.55 2.48
CA ASN A 67 2.14 3.00 2.51
C ASN A 67 1.15 3.95 1.82
N LEU A 68 1.29 5.27 2.00
CA LEU A 68 0.44 6.24 1.32
C LEU A 68 0.63 6.21 -0.21
N ALA A 69 1.87 6.12 -0.67
CA ALA A 69 2.20 6.02 -2.09
C ALA A 69 1.62 4.75 -2.73
N VAL A 70 1.75 3.59 -2.07
CA VAL A 70 1.14 2.34 -2.56
C VAL A 70 -0.38 2.49 -2.67
N LEU A 71 -1.05 2.99 -1.63
CA LEU A 71 -2.51 3.17 -1.65
C LEU A 71 -2.96 4.14 -2.75
N MET A 72 -2.24 5.25 -2.91
CA MET A 72 -2.54 6.25 -3.93
C MET A 72 -2.39 5.69 -5.35
N ILE A 73 -1.25 5.07 -5.64
CA ILE A 73 -0.90 4.62 -7.00
C ILE A 73 -1.67 3.35 -7.37
N ALA A 74 -1.81 2.40 -6.45
CA ALA A 74 -2.39 1.10 -6.75
C ALA A 74 -3.91 1.06 -6.67
N VAL A 75 -4.53 1.96 -5.89
CA VAL A 75 -5.98 1.90 -5.62
C VAL A 75 -6.66 3.21 -5.99
N ILE A 76 -6.28 4.32 -5.36
CA ILE A 76 -7.03 5.57 -5.47
C ILE A 76 -6.97 6.14 -6.89
N VAL A 77 -5.78 6.24 -7.49
CA VAL A 77 -5.61 6.75 -8.85
C VAL A 77 -6.36 5.89 -9.87
N PRO A 78 -6.21 4.55 -9.90
CA PRO A 78 -7.00 3.71 -10.79
C PRO A 78 -8.51 3.89 -10.61
N VAL A 79 -9.01 3.90 -9.37
CA VAL A 79 -10.45 4.09 -9.09
C VAL A 79 -10.93 5.44 -9.63
N ILE A 80 -10.18 6.52 -9.39
CA ILE A 80 -10.54 7.86 -9.87
C ILE A 80 -10.54 7.90 -11.41
N VAL A 81 -9.46 7.42 -12.05
CA VAL A 81 -9.32 7.45 -13.51
C VAL A 81 -10.43 6.65 -14.17
N THR A 82 -10.62 5.40 -13.73
CA THR A 82 -11.63 4.51 -14.30
C THR A 82 -13.04 5.03 -14.06
N SER A 83 -13.35 5.56 -12.87
CA SER A 83 -14.72 5.94 -12.53
C SER A 83 -15.15 7.31 -13.07
N PHE A 84 -14.23 8.26 -13.16
CA PHE A 84 -14.57 9.66 -13.49
C PHE A 84 -14.07 10.12 -14.86
N PHE A 85 -12.98 9.54 -15.38
CA PHE A 85 -12.39 9.97 -16.64
C PHE A 85 -12.70 9.01 -17.79
N TRP A 86 -12.63 7.70 -17.53
CA TRP A 86 -12.77 6.69 -18.58
C TRP A 86 -14.12 5.95 -18.58
N ASN A 87 -14.99 6.23 -17.62
CA ASN A 87 -16.37 5.72 -17.59
C ASN A 87 -17.35 6.73 -18.24
N GLN A 88 -17.04 7.14 -19.47
CA GLN A 88 -17.95 7.94 -20.31
C GLN A 88 -18.65 6.99 -21.31
N PRO A 89 -19.99 7.08 -21.48
CA PRO A 89 -20.73 6.24 -22.42
C PRO A 89 -20.44 6.57 -23.89
#